data_AF-K2R217-F1
#
_entry.id   AF-K2R217-F1
#
_cell.length_a   1.000
_cell.length_b   1.000
_cell.length_c   1.000
_cell.angle_alpha   90.00
_cell.angle_beta   90.00
_cell.angle_gamma   90.00
#
_symmetry.space_group_name_H-M   'P 1'
#
loop_
_entity.id
_entity.type
_entity.pdbx_description
1 polymer ?
#
loop_
_entity_poly.entity_id
_entity_poly.type
_entity_poly.pdbx_seq_one_letter_code
_entity_poly.pdbx_strand_id
1 'polypeptide(L)'
;MDPLGSFTLMASIVCYLLAMQWGGITKAWNSSGVVGVLVGWLLLTICFAAIQMWRGEYAIVVPRLIKKRTVAAGCVFNFLLAGAYFIFIYYLPIYFQAIGGSSAVKSGIQNLPLILGSSFASIVGGLLLMKIGYYQPFFMLGAALTALGSGLLYTSSIHPDTGRYVGFQLILGLGVGLCIQVPVVASQTIVDAADIAPTTATLLCF
;
A
#
# COMPACT_ATOMS: atom_id res chain seq x y z
N MET A 1 -5.72 21.97 10.29
CA MET A 1 -6.44 20.76 9.83
C MET A 1 -7.31 21.14 8.64
N ASP A 2 -7.39 20.28 7.62
CA ASP A 2 -8.13 20.53 6.37
C ASP A 2 -9.39 19.64 6.27
N PRO A 3 -10.50 20.04 6.91
CA PRO A 3 -11.72 19.22 6.91
C PRO A 3 -12.34 19.08 5.51
N LEU A 4 -12.18 20.09 4.65
CA LEU A 4 -12.69 20.08 3.27
C LEU A 4 -11.93 19.08 2.40
N GLY A 5 -10.59 19.09 2.47
CA GLY A 5 -9.77 18.08 1.81
C GLY A 5 -10.08 16.66 2.30
N SER A 6 -10.21 16.47 3.61
CA SER A 6 -10.47 15.15 4.21
C SER A 6 -11.81 14.60 3.76
N PHE A 7 -12.86 15.43 3.82
CA PHE A 7 -14.20 15.02 3.41
C PHE A 7 -14.23 14.65 1.92
N THR A 8 -13.63 15.49 1.06
CA THR A 8 -13.62 15.26 -0.38
C THR A 8 -12.86 13.98 -0.74
N LEU A 9 -11.71 13.73 -0.09
CA LEU A 9 -10.93 12.51 -0.27
C LEU A 9 -11.71 11.27 0.19
N MET A 10 -12.29 11.30 1.40
CA MET A 10 -13.10 10.19 1.91
C MET A 10 -14.30 9.90 1.01
N ALA A 11 -15.04 10.93 0.60
CA ALA A 11 -16.17 10.79 -0.32
C ALA A 11 -15.72 10.17 -1.65
N SER A 12 -14.58 10.60 -2.20
CA SER A 12 -14.00 10.04 -3.42
C SER A 12 -13.70 8.53 -3.26
N ILE A 13 -13.02 8.14 -2.19
CA ILE A 13 -12.69 6.74 -1.90
C ILE A 13 -13.97 5.89 -1.76
N VAL A 14 -15.00 6.40 -1.08
CA VAL A 14 -16.29 5.71 -0.94
C VAL A 14 -16.96 5.52 -2.30
N CYS A 15 -17.00 6.54 -3.16
CA CYS A 15 -17.55 6.43 -4.51
C CYS A 15 -16.82 5.36 -5.35
N TYR A 16 -15.48 5.33 -5.27
CA TYR A 16 -14.67 4.33 -5.96
C TYR A 16 -14.94 2.91 -5.46
N LEU A 17 -14.92 2.70 -4.15
CA LEU A 17 -15.17 1.38 -3.55
C LEU A 17 -16.59 0.90 -3.85
N LEU A 18 -17.58 1.79 -3.83
CA LEU A 18 -18.97 1.45 -4.17
C LEU A 18 -19.11 1.05 -5.65
N ALA A 19 -18.37 1.71 -6.55
CA ALA A 19 -18.30 1.33 -7.95
C ALA A 19 -17.76 -0.09 -8.12
N MET A 20 -16.64 -0.40 -7.44
CA MET A 20 -16.00 -1.72 -7.49
C MET A 20 -16.84 -2.81 -6.84
N GLN A 21 -17.59 -2.48 -5.78
CA GLN A 21 -18.47 -3.43 -5.10
C GLN A 21 -19.73 -3.75 -5.92
N TRP A 22 -20.29 -2.78 -6.64
CA TRP A 22 -21.51 -2.97 -7.43
C TRP A 22 -21.23 -3.55 -8.82
N GLY A 23 -20.15 -3.10 -9.47
CA GLY A 23 -19.80 -3.45 -10.83
C GLY A 23 -19.60 -4.96 -11.01
N GLY A 24 -20.50 -5.60 -11.76
CA GLY A 24 -20.40 -7.02 -12.10
C GLY A 24 -20.88 -7.99 -11.03
N ILE A 25 -21.23 -7.52 -9.83
CA ILE A 25 -21.80 -8.35 -8.75
C ILE A 25 -23.29 -8.07 -8.59
N THR A 26 -23.66 -6.85 -8.20
CA THR A 26 -25.06 -6.47 -7.94
C THR A 26 -25.69 -5.69 -9.09
N LYS A 27 -24.88 -4.96 -9.87
CA LYS A 27 -25.32 -4.18 -11.03
C LYS A 27 -24.38 -4.42 -12.20
N ALA A 28 -24.91 -4.40 -13.42
CA ALA A 28 -24.07 -4.41 -14.62
C ALA A 28 -23.17 -3.17 -14.64
N TRP A 29 -21.96 -3.29 -15.20
CA TRP A 29 -21.02 -2.18 -15.33
C TRP A 29 -21.60 -0.97 -16.08
N ASN A 30 -22.49 -1.21 -17.04
CA ASN A 30 -23.18 -0.17 -17.81
C ASN A 30 -24.42 0.42 -17.10
N SER A 31 -24.70 0.03 -15.86
CA SER A 31 -25.80 0.60 -15.09
C SER A 31 -25.49 2.06 -14.75
N SER A 32 -26.48 2.95 -14.90
CA SER A 32 -26.38 4.38 -14.57
C SER A 32 -25.82 4.63 -13.17
N GLY A 33 -26.21 3.80 -12.20
CA GLY A 33 -25.68 3.86 -10.84
C GLY A 33 -24.16 3.62 -10.73
N VAL A 34 -23.60 2.65 -11.47
CA VAL A 34 -22.16 2.32 -11.44
C VAL A 34 -21.35 3.38 -12.17
N VAL A 35 -21.80 3.78 -13.35
CA VAL A 35 -21.17 4.86 -14.12
C VAL A 35 -21.23 6.18 -13.36
N GLY A 36 -22.36 6.48 -12.71
CA GLY A 36 -22.55 7.70 -11.91
C GLY A 36 -21.57 7.81 -10.75
N VAL A 37 -21.33 6.72 -10.00
CA VAL A 37 -20.34 6.75 -8.90
C VAL A 37 -18.90 6.78 -9.39
N LEU A 38 -18.58 6.21 -10.57
CA LEU A 38 -17.25 6.34 -11.19
C LEU A 38 -16.97 7.77 -11.64
N VAL A 39 -17.95 8.41 -12.29
CA VAL A 39 -17.86 9.84 -12.64
C VAL A 39 -17.76 10.69 -11.38
N GLY A 40 -18.56 10.38 -10.34
CA GLY A 40 -18.48 11.04 -9.05
C GLY A 40 -17.10 10.94 -8.40
N TRP A 41 -16.49 9.75 -8.39
CA TRP A 41 -15.11 9.55 -7.95
C TRP A 41 -14.11 10.41 -8.73
N LEU A 42 -14.22 10.45 -10.06
CA LEU A 42 -13.32 11.26 -10.89
C LEU A 42 -13.47 12.75 -10.57
N LEU A 43 -14.70 13.26 -10.49
CA LEU A 43 -14.98 14.66 -10.18
C LEU A 43 -14.52 15.03 -8.76
N LEU A 44 -14.77 14.18 -7.77
CA LEU A 44 -14.32 14.41 -6.39
C LEU A 44 -12.80 14.37 -6.28
N THR A 45 -12.13 13.50 -7.05
CA THR A 45 -10.65 13.46 -7.09
C THR A 45 -10.07 14.73 -7.72
N ILE A 46 -10.67 15.24 -8.81
CA ILE A 46 -10.28 16.52 -9.42
C ILE A 46 -10.53 17.67 -8.43
N CYS A 47 -11.68 17.67 -7.76
CA CYS A 47 -12.02 18.65 -6.73
C CYS A 47 -11.01 18.61 -5.57
N PHE A 48 -10.65 17.42 -5.10
CA PHE A 48 -9.62 17.24 -4.09
C PHE A 48 -8.29 17.85 -4.53
N ALA A 49 -7.82 17.54 -5.74
CA ALA A 49 -6.58 18.11 -6.28
C ALA A 49 -6.64 19.65 -6.36
N ALA A 50 -7.77 20.22 -6.78
CA ALA A 50 -7.98 21.66 -6.81
C ALA A 50 -7.96 22.28 -5.39
N ILE A 51 -8.61 21.64 -4.41
CA ILE A 51 -8.60 22.08 -3.00
C ILE A 51 -7.18 22.03 -2.44
N GLN A 52 -6.40 20.98 -2.72
CA GLN A 52 -5.03 20.87 -2.25
C GLN A 52 -4.14 21.98 -2.84
N MET A 53 -4.31 22.31 -4.13
CA MET A 53 -3.60 23.43 -4.75
C MET A 53 -4.02 24.79 -4.19
N TRP A 54 -5.32 24.98 -3.90
CA TRP A 54 -5.86 26.25 -3.40
C TRP A 54 -5.50 26.51 -1.94
N ARG A 55 -5.52 25.47 -1.08
CA ARG A 55 -5.24 25.60 0.36
C ARG A 55 -3.75 25.72 0.71
N GLY A 56 -2.85 25.35 -0.19
CA GLY A 56 -1.41 25.53 -0.02
C GLY A 56 -0.86 24.86 1.23
N GLU A 57 -0.34 25.65 2.18
CA GLU A 57 0.29 25.18 3.43
C GLU A 57 -0.70 24.55 4.43
N TYR A 58 -2.00 24.86 4.33
CA TYR A 58 -3.03 24.25 5.20
C TYR A 58 -3.62 22.96 4.65
N ALA A 59 -3.19 22.53 3.47
CA ALA A 59 -3.68 21.34 2.78
C ALA A 59 -3.18 20.05 3.46
N ILE A 60 -3.91 18.95 3.30
CA ILE A 60 -3.49 17.62 3.79
C ILE A 60 -2.20 17.19 3.10
N VAL A 61 -2.18 17.41 1.79
CA VAL A 61 -1.07 17.12 0.91
C VAL A 61 -0.46 18.45 0.51
N VAL A 62 0.56 18.89 1.26
CA VAL A 62 1.20 20.18 1.04
C VAL A 62 1.93 20.14 -0.31
N PRO A 63 1.53 20.96 -1.31
CA PRO A 63 2.09 20.86 -2.67
C PRO A 63 3.61 21.11 -2.73
N ARG A 64 4.14 21.95 -1.83
CA ARG A 64 5.58 22.21 -1.69
C ARG A 64 6.37 20.96 -1.31
N LEU A 65 5.80 20.11 -0.45
CA LEU A 65 6.45 18.89 0.04
C LEU A 65 6.48 17.81 -1.04
N ILE A 66 5.37 17.62 -1.78
CA ILE A 66 5.33 16.68 -2.91
C ILE A 66 6.31 17.08 -4.02
N LYS A 67 6.57 18.38 -4.24
CA LYS A 67 7.56 18.81 -5.24
C LYS A 67 9.00 18.34 -4.91
N LYS A 68 9.31 17.95 -3.67
CA LYS A 68 10.60 17.35 -3.34
C LYS A 68 10.66 15.94 -3.92
N ARG A 69 11.66 15.69 -4.80
CA ARG A 69 11.83 14.41 -5.52
C ARG A 69 11.77 13.18 -4.62
N THR A 70 12.38 13.22 -3.44
CA THR A 70 12.38 12.10 -2.49
C THR A 70 11.00 11.82 -1.91
N VAL A 71 10.21 12.86 -1.61
CA VAL A 71 8.83 12.71 -1.10
C VAL A 71 7.94 12.14 -2.20
N ALA A 72 7.99 12.69 -3.42
CA ALA A 72 7.23 12.16 -4.55
C ALA A 72 7.59 10.71 -4.86
N ALA A 73 8.88 10.38 -4.91
CA ALA A 73 9.35 9.01 -5.11
C ALA A 73 8.90 8.09 -3.98
N GLY A 74 8.94 8.56 -2.73
CA GLY A 74 8.42 7.84 -1.56
C GLY A 74 6.93 7.56 -1.64
N CYS A 75 6.11 8.52 -2.08
CA CYS A 75 4.68 8.35 -2.27
C CYS A 75 4.36 7.29 -3.34
N VAL A 76 5.02 7.38 -4.50
CA VAL A 76 4.84 6.39 -5.59
C VAL A 76 5.28 5.00 -5.14
N PHE A 77 6.42 4.91 -4.42
CA PHE A 77 6.89 3.65 -3.88
C PHE A 77 5.92 3.06 -2.87
N ASN A 78 5.40 3.87 -1.93
CA ASN A 78 4.45 3.41 -0.93
C ASN A 78 3.15 2.91 -1.56
N PHE A 79 2.62 3.64 -2.54
CA PHE A 79 1.44 3.23 -3.31
C PHE A 79 1.62 1.86 -3.98
N LEU A 80 2.76 1.66 -4.66
CA LEU A 80 3.06 0.39 -5.34
C LEU A 80 3.32 -0.75 -4.34
N LEU A 81 4.06 -0.49 -3.27
CA LEU A 81 4.37 -1.48 -2.24
C LEU A 81 3.12 -1.91 -1.48
N ALA A 82 2.31 -0.95 -1.04
CA ALA A 82 1.04 -1.19 -0.36
C ALA A 82 0.09 -1.96 -1.29
N GLY A 83 -0.04 -1.54 -2.55
CA GLY A 83 -0.83 -2.26 -3.55
C GLY A 83 -0.41 -3.73 -3.68
N ALA A 84 0.89 -3.99 -3.83
CA ALA A 84 1.41 -5.35 -3.90
C ALA A 84 1.15 -6.14 -2.60
N TYR A 85 1.43 -5.54 -1.45
CA TYR A 85 1.27 -6.20 -0.14
C TYR A 85 -0.19 -6.56 0.14
N PHE A 86 -1.13 -5.64 -0.11
CA PHE A 86 -2.55 -5.89 0.11
C PHE A 86 -3.14 -6.92 -0.85
N ILE A 87 -2.64 -7.02 -2.08
CA ILE A 87 -3.03 -8.12 -2.98
C ILE A 87 -2.71 -9.46 -2.30
N PHE A 88 -1.49 -9.68 -1.84
CA PHE A 88 -1.13 -10.95 -1.21
C PHE A 88 -1.84 -11.15 0.12
N ILE A 89 -1.96 -10.14 0.98
CA ILE A 89 -2.55 -10.32 2.31
C ILE A 89 -4.02 -10.78 2.24
N TYR A 90 -4.77 -10.35 1.22
CA TYR A 90 -6.17 -10.72 1.04
C TYR A 90 -6.36 -11.94 0.13
N TYR A 91 -5.64 -12.01 -0.99
CA TYR A 91 -5.87 -13.08 -1.97
C TYR A 91 -5.21 -14.41 -1.59
N LEU A 92 -4.13 -14.45 -0.79
CA LEU A 92 -3.56 -15.74 -0.35
C LEU A 92 -4.52 -16.54 0.53
N PRO A 93 -5.14 -15.95 1.58
CA PRO A 93 -6.15 -16.65 2.35
C PRO A 93 -7.32 -17.13 1.48
N ILE A 94 -7.79 -16.30 0.55
CA ILE A 94 -8.86 -16.65 -0.39
C ILE A 94 -8.44 -17.82 -1.29
N TYR A 95 -7.20 -17.81 -1.79
CA TYR A 95 -6.63 -18.90 -2.58
C TYR A 95 -6.61 -20.22 -1.78
N PHE A 96 -6.14 -20.20 -0.53
CA PHE A 96 -6.13 -21.39 0.32
C PHE A 96 -7.53 -21.90 0.68
N GLN A 97 -8.51 -21.01 0.81
CA GLN A 97 -9.91 -21.39 1.04
C GLN A 97 -10.57 -21.98 -0.20
N ALA A 98 -10.48 -21.27 -1.33
CA ALA A 98 -11.19 -21.60 -2.56
C ALA A 98 -10.57 -22.81 -3.30
N ILE A 99 -9.25 -22.90 -3.32
CA ILE A 99 -8.52 -23.95 -4.07
C ILE A 99 -7.97 -25.01 -3.12
N GLY A 100 -7.40 -24.58 -1.99
CA GLY A 100 -6.83 -25.49 -1.00
C GLY A 100 -7.85 -26.17 -0.08
N GLY A 101 -9.15 -25.82 -0.20
CA GLY A 101 -10.22 -26.36 0.64
C GLY A 101 -10.04 -26.12 2.14
N SER A 102 -9.17 -25.17 2.52
CA SER A 102 -8.87 -24.90 3.91
C SER A 102 -9.99 -24.09 4.57
N SER A 103 -10.27 -24.35 5.84
CA SER A 103 -11.21 -23.51 6.60
C SER A 103 -10.68 -22.08 6.73
N ALA A 104 -11.57 -21.13 7.00
CA ALA A 104 -11.19 -19.73 7.23
C ALA A 104 -10.07 -19.61 8.28
N VAL A 105 -10.19 -20.34 9.40
CA VAL A 105 -9.17 -20.36 10.46
C VAL A 105 -7.83 -20.91 9.94
N LYS A 106 -7.85 -22.04 9.22
CA LYS A 106 -6.62 -22.67 8.71
C LYS A 106 -5.93 -21.79 7.67
N SER A 107 -6.68 -21.14 6.78
CA SER A 107 -6.12 -20.21 5.78
C SER A 107 -5.46 -18.99 6.41
N GLY A 108 -6.00 -18.50 7.54
CA GLY A 108 -5.37 -17.44 8.34
C GLY A 108 -4.03 -17.89 8.91
N ILE A 109 -3.97 -19.11 9.47
CA ILE A 109 -2.72 -19.72 9.96
C ILE A 109 -1.70 -19.85 8.81
N GLN A 110 -2.14 -20.25 7.63
CA GLN A 110 -1.28 -20.36 6.44
C GLN A 110 -0.78 -19.01 5.91
N ASN A 111 -1.36 -17.89 6.33
CA ASN A 111 -0.90 -16.55 5.96
C ASN A 111 0.08 -15.95 6.99
N LEU A 112 0.25 -16.60 8.15
CA LEU A 112 1.18 -16.14 9.19
C LEU A 112 2.62 -15.95 8.72
N PRO A 113 3.21 -16.79 7.84
CA PRO A 113 4.58 -16.60 7.40
C PRO A 113 4.80 -15.23 6.72
N LEU A 114 3.82 -14.75 5.95
CA LEU A 114 3.86 -13.43 5.33
C LEU A 114 3.86 -12.33 6.39
N ILE A 115 2.91 -12.37 7.33
CA ILE A 115 2.70 -11.35 8.37
C ILE A 115 3.86 -11.31 9.36
N LEU A 116 4.34 -12.48 9.80
CA LEU A 116 5.47 -12.60 10.72
C LEU A 116 6.77 -12.21 10.03
N GLY A 117 6.96 -12.63 8.77
CA GLY A 117 8.11 -12.23 7.96
C GLY A 117 8.20 -10.71 7.80
N SER A 118 7.09 -10.05 7.46
CA SER A 118 7.05 -8.59 7.32
C SER A 118 7.19 -7.85 8.64
N SER A 119 6.60 -8.36 9.72
CA SER A 119 6.72 -7.77 11.06
C SER A 119 8.16 -7.86 11.56
N PHE A 120 8.80 -9.02 11.42
CA PHE A 120 10.19 -9.21 11.82
C PHE A 120 11.14 -8.35 10.98
N ALA A 121 10.98 -8.38 9.65
CA ALA A 121 11.81 -7.57 8.76
C ALA A 121 11.61 -6.07 8.91
N SER A 122 10.43 -5.58 9.29
CA SER A 122 10.22 -4.15 9.54
C SER A 122 10.95 -3.66 10.79
N ILE A 123 10.98 -4.47 11.85
CA ILE A 123 11.76 -4.17 13.06
C ILE A 123 13.26 -4.17 12.71
N VAL A 124 13.74 -5.25 12.10
CA VAL A 124 15.16 -5.38 11.74
C VAL A 124 15.59 -4.32 10.74
N GLY A 125 14.80 -4.08 9.70
CA GLY A 125 15.03 -3.07 8.68
C GLY A 125 15.07 -1.66 9.26
N GLY A 126 14.15 -1.32 10.16
CA GLY A 126 14.16 -0.03 10.87
C GLY A 126 15.40 0.16 11.74
N LEU A 127 15.79 -0.87 12.52
CA LEU A 127 17.00 -0.83 13.36
C LEU A 127 18.28 -0.71 12.52
N LEU A 128 18.40 -1.49 11.45
CA LEU A 128 19.54 -1.46 10.54
C LEU A 128 19.62 -0.12 9.82
N LEU A 129 18.49 0.44 9.39
CA LEU A 129 18.43 1.74 8.75
C LEU A 129 18.94 2.85 9.68
N MET A 130 18.52 2.83 10.96
CA MET A 130 19.01 3.78 11.97
C MET A 130 20.52 3.67 12.21
N LYS A 131 21.10 2.46 12.15
CA LYS A 131 22.56 2.26 12.34
C LYS A 131 23.39 2.58 11.10
N ILE A 132 22.93 2.17 9.92
CA ILE A 132 23.70 2.29 8.66
C ILE A 132 23.57 3.71 8.07
N GLY A 133 22.44 4.38 8.28
CA GLY A 133 22.19 5.74 7.80
C GLY A 133 21.91 5.87 6.29
N TYR A 134 22.17 4.83 5.50
CA TYR A 134 21.90 4.80 4.06
C TYR A 134 20.60 4.04 3.75
N TYR A 135 19.58 4.74 3.24
CA TYR A 135 18.26 4.18 2.94
C TYR A 135 18.14 3.51 1.56
N GLN A 136 18.96 3.91 0.59
CA GLN A 136 18.87 3.46 -0.80
C GLN A 136 19.08 1.94 -0.99
N PRO A 137 20.02 1.27 -0.30
CA PRO A 137 20.16 -0.18 -0.38
C PRO A 137 18.92 -0.94 0.11
N PHE A 138 18.27 -0.46 1.17
CA PHE A 138 17.05 -1.09 1.71
C PHE A 138 15.87 -0.98 0.75
N PHE A 139 15.75 0.13 0.02
CA PHE A 139 14.77 0.26 -1.05
C PHE A 139 14.96 -0.79 -2.13
N MET A 140 16.18 -0.90 -2.66
CA MET A 140 16.47 -1.82 -3.76
C MET A 140 16.34 -3.28 -3.33
N LEU A 141 16.90 -3.64 -2.17
CA LEU A 141 16.83 -5.00 -1.64
C LEU A 141 15.40 -5.40 -1.29
N GLY A 142 14.66 -4.54 -0.59
CA GLY A 142 13.27 -4.80 -0.24
C GLY A 142 12.40 -4.96 -1.48
N ALA A 143 12.49 -4.03 -2.44
CA ALA A 143 11.75 -4.11 -3.70
C ALA A 143 12.09 -5.37 -4.52
N ALA A 144 13.38 -5.73 -4.61
CA ALA A 144 13.82 -6.93 -5.30
C ALA A 144 13.27 -8.20 -4.63
N LEU A 145 13.35 -8.30 -3.29
CA LEU A 145 12.79 -9.42 -2.55
C LEU A 145 11.27 -9.50 -2.66
N THR A 146 10.57 -8.37 -2.63
CA THR A 146 9.11 -8.33 -2.85
C THR A 146 8.75 -8.81 -4.24
N ALA A 147 9.46 -8.37 -5.28
CA ALA A 147 9.24 -8.80 -6.66
C ALA A 147 9.59 -10.28 -6.89
N LEU A 148 10.66 -10.77 -6.26
CA LEU A 148 11.04 -12.18 -6.31
C LEU A 148 10.02 -13.05 -5.58
N GLY A 149 9.61 -12.67 -4.37
CA GLY A 149 8.63 -13.40 -3.57
C GLY A 149 7.26 -13.46 -4.25
N SER A 150 6.83 -12.34 -4.87
CA SER A 150 5.59 -12.30 -5.64
C SER A 150 5.66 -13.16 -6.91
N GLY A 151 6.78 -13.13 -7.63
CA GLY A 151 7.03 -13.99 -8.78
C GLY A 151 7.06 -15.48 -8.43
N LEU A 152 7.70 -15.84 -7.31
CA LEU A 152 7.73 -17.22 -6.82
C LEU A 152 6.33 -17.71 -6.44
N LEU A 153 5.52 -16.88 -5.77
CA LEU A 153 4.13 -17.20 -5.47
C LEU A 153 3.28 -17.35 -6.73
N TYR A 154 3.55 -16.58 -7.79
CA TYR A 154 2.88 -16.74 -9.07
C TYR A 154 3.21 -18.10 -9.74
N THR A 155 4.46 -18.58 -9.60
CA THR A 155 4.86 -19.89 -10.14
C THR A 155 4.38 -21.09 -9.31
N SER A 156 3.79 -20.85 -8.14
CA SER A 156 3.31 -21.94 -7.29
C SER A 156 2.15 -22.69 -7.94
N SER A 157 2.24 -24.02 -7.93
CA SER A 157 1.20 -24.91 -8.45
C SER A 157 -0.08 -24.88 -7.60
N ILE A 158 -1.18 -25.38 -8.17
CA ILE A 158 -2.52 -25.48 -7.55
C ILE A 158 -2.48 -26.26 -6.21
N HIS A 159 -1.49 -27.15 -6.04
CA HIS A 159 -1.18 -27.84 -4.78
C HIS A 159 0.29 -27.62 -4.41
N PRO A 160 0.64 -26.50 -3.79
CA PRO A 160 2.02 -26.26 -3.40
C PRO A 160 2.35 -27.07 -2.15
N ASP A 161 3.54 -27.68 -2.13
CA ASP A 161 4.08 -28.30 -0.92
C ASP A 161 4.17 -27.26 0.21
N THR A 162 3.99 -27.72 1.45
CA THR A 162 3.89 -26.83 2.62
C THR A 162 5.16 -25.98 2.79
N GLY A 163 6.33 -26.57 2.55
CA GLY A 163 7.59 -25.83 2.63
C GLY A 163 7.74 -24.75 1.55
N ARG A 164 7.19 -24.99 0.35
CA ARG A 164 7.30 -24.06 -0.78
C ARG A 164 6.52 -22.77 -0.55
N TYR A 165 5.23 -22.86 -0.20
CA TYR A 165 4.44 -21.64 -0.01
C TYR A 165 4.91 -20.84 1.20
N VAL A 166 5.34 -21.51 2.28
CA VAL A 166 5.89 -20.86 3.48
C VAL A 166 7.17 -20.11 3.14
N GLY A 167 8.10 -20.74 2.41
CA GLY A 167 9.35 -20.11 1.98
C GLY A 167 9.11 -18.89 1.08
N PHE A 168 8.19 -18.99 0.11
CA PHE A 168 7.88 -17.89 -0.80
C PHE A 168 7.20 -16.71 -0.08
N GLN A 169 6.27 -17.00 0.85
CA GLN A 169 5.66 -15.99 1.70
C GLN A 169 6.68 -15.30 2.61
N LEU A 170 7.66 -16.04 3.15
CA LEU A 170 8.72 -15.44 3.95
C LEU A 170 9.59 -14.51 3.12
N ILE A 171 10.00 -14.89 1.91
CA ILE A 171 10.77 -14.01 1.02
C ILE A 171 9.99 -12.73 0.71
N LEU A 172 8.71 -12.87 0.35
CA LEU A 172 7.82 -11.73 0.09
C LEU A 172 7.68 -10.84 1.33
N GLY A 173 7.38 -11.43 2.50
CA GLY A 173 7.19 -10.74 3.77
C GLY A 173 8.45 -10.00 4.20
N LEU A 174 9.61 -10.64 4.13
CA LEU A 174 10.89 -10.03 4.42
C LEU A 174 11.17 -8.83 3.49
N GLY A 175 10.90 -8.97 2.19
CA GLY A 175 11.06 -7.89 1.23
C GLY A 175 10.19 -6.67 1.58
N VAL A 176 8.90 -6.90 1.82
CA VAL A 176 7.97 -5.82 2.19
C VAL A 176 8.36 -5.18 3.51
N GLY A 177 8.66 -5.99 4.54
CA GLY A 177 9.02 -5.49 5.86
C GLY A 177 10.28 -4.61 5.83
N LEU A 178 11.30 -5.00 5.06
CA LEU A 178 12.55 -4.25 4.96
C LEU A 178 12.37 -2.86 4.35
N CYS A 179 11.40 -2.67 3.45
CA CYS A 179 11.23 -1.40 2.73
C CYS A 179 10.02 -0.57 3.18
N ILE A 180 9.08 -1.11 3.95
CA ILE A 180 7.82 -0.41 4.30
C ILE A 180 8.05 0.89 5.09
N GLN A 181 9.05 0.95 5.97
CA GLN A 181 9.36 2.15 6.76
C GLN A 181 10.36 3.09 6.11
N VAL A 182 10.99 2.68 5.01
CA VAL A 182 12.09 3.43 4.39
C VAL A 182 11.62 4.77 3.79
N PRO A 183 10.49 4.88 3.06
CA PRO A 183 10.00 6.16 2.55
C PRO A 183 9.74 7.21 3.64
N VAL A 184 9.20 6.77 4.77
CA VAL A 184 8.89 7.63 5.91
C VAL A 184 10.17 8.20 6.48
N VAL A 185 11.12 7.33 6.85
CA VAL A 185 12.40 7.76 7.41
C VAL A 185 13.19 8.64 6.43
N ALA A 186 13.27 8.25 5.15
CA ALA A 186 14.00 9.02 4.13
C ALA A 186 13.40 10.39 3.84
N SER A 187 12.08 10.55 3.98
CA SER A 187 11.42 11.84 3.77
C SER A 187 11.51 12.74 4.99
N GLN A 188 11.52 12.16 6.20
CA GLN A 188 11.69 12.91 7.44
C GLN A 188 13.08 13.55 7.58
N THR A 189 14.11 13.02 6.91
CA THR A 189 15.49 13.57 6.98
C THR A 189 15.72 14.78 6.07
N ILE A 190 14.83 15.07 5.12
CA ILE A 190 14.98 16.15 4.13
C ILE A 190 13.98 17.29 4.31
N VAL A 191 13.18 17.25 5.37
CA VAL A 191 12.17 18.25 5.71
C VAL A 191 12.49 18.86 7.07
N ASP A 192 12.06 20.11 7.27
CA ASP A 192 12.22 20.79 8.55
C ASP A 192 11.33 20.14 9.62
N ALA A 193 11.68 20.32 10.90
CA ALA A 193 10.96 19.69 12.01
C ALA A 193 9.45 20.00 12.02
N ALA A 194 9.05 21.19 11.55
CA ALA A 194 7.65 21.59 11.42
C ALA A 194 6.90 20.79 10.33
N ASP A 195 7.60 20.28 9.32
CA ASP A 195 7.05 19.59 8.15
C ASP A 195 7.06 18.05 8.30
N ILE A 196 7.62 17.50 9.38
CA ILE A 196 7.73 16.04 9.61
C ILE A 196 6.34 15.38 9.64
N ALA A 197 5.42 15.94 10.42
CA ALA A 197 4.06 15.43 10.55
C ALA A 197 3.27 15.46 9.22
N PRO A 198 3.17 16.59 8.49
CA PRO A 198 2.46 16.63 7.21
C PRO A 198 3.14 15.77 6.12
N THR A 199 4.48 15.65 6.12
CA THR A 199 5.20 14.76 5.19
C THR A 199 4.84 13.30 5.45
N THR A 200 4.83 12.88 6.71
CA THR A 200 4.48 11.51 7.09
C THR A 200 3.02 11.21 6.75
N ALA A 201 2.10 12.12 7.05
CA ALA A 201 0.69 11.98 6.69
C ALA A 201 0.48 11.89 5.17
N THR A 202 1.22 12.69 4.39
CA THR A 202 1.18 12.64 2.93
C THR A 202 1.62 11.27 2.43
N LEU A 203 2.75 10.73 2.92
CA LEU A 203 3.25 9.42 2.50
C LEU A 203 2.28 8.29 2.82
N LEU A 204 1.67 8.31 4.02
CA LEU A 204 0.72 7.29 4.45
C LEU A 204 -0.64 7.39 3.72
N CYS A 205 -0.92 8.53 3.08
CA CYS A 205 -2.12 8.72 2.28
C CYS A 205 -2.04 8.00 0.92
N PHE A 206 -0.84 7.76 0.40
CA PHE A 206 -0.58 7.04 -0.85
C PHE A 206 -0.30 5.56 -0.60
#